data_AF-A0A1Y1BEM8-F1
#
_entry.id   AF-A0A1Y1BEM8-F1
#
_cell.length_a   1.000
_cell.length_b   1.000
_cell.length_c   1.000
_cell.angle_alpha   90.00
_cell.angle_beta   90.00
_cell.angle_gamma   90.00
#
_symmetry.space_group_name_H-M   'P 1'
#
loop_
_entity.id
_entity.type
_entity.pdbx_description
1 polymer ?
#
loop_
_entity_poly.entity_id
_entity_poly.type
_entity_poly.pdbx_seq_one_letter_code
_entity_poly.pdbx_strand_id
1 'polypeptide(L)'
;MSLKLFNEIGEPNVTTTTIAEEMEISPGNLYYHFRNKDDIINSIFAQFEQQIERRLRFPEDHRPTIDETWSYLQYMADFMWTYRFLYRDLNDLLARNRTLETHFKQIISHKVRFAHDMCELLVSDAEMVATPAEIEVIATNMAVISTYWLSYQYVMHPRKYNDQDAIREELHQVSMHVISVMAPYLRGRSRQLFDDLVSGKLPKRQFTDYLPPRDGSPRPADSPVTVGQAPAKDSKQ
;
A
#
# COMPACT_ATOMS: atom_id res chain seq x y z
N MET A 1 2.48 2.10 18.30
CA MET A 1 3.20 0.97 18.95
C MET A 1 2.57 -0.38 18.61
N SER A 2 1.31 -0.63 18.96
CA SER A 2 0.66 -1.94 18.72
C SER A 2 0.69 -2.40 17.26
N LEU A 3 0.51 -1.48 16.30
CA LEU A 3 0.67 -1.77 14.86
C LEU A 3 2.06 -2.38 14.54
N LYS A 4 3.13 -1.84 15.13
CA LYS A 4 4.50 -2.33 14.94
C LYS A 4 4.63 -3.77 15.48
N LEU A 5 4.16 -4.02 16.70
CA LEU A 5 4.19 -5.36 17.30
C LEU A 5 3.40 -6.38 16.46
N PHE A 6 2.17 -6.05 16.05
CA PHE A 6 1.36 -6.92 15.20
C PHE A 6 2.06 -7.23 13.87
N ASN A 7 2.66 -6.22 13.26
CA ASN A 7 3.40 -6.35 12.02
C ASN A 7 4.64 -7.24 12.16
N GLU A 8 5.43 -7.07 13.22
CA GLU A 8 6.72 -7.75 13.44
C GLU A 8 6.56 -9.19 13.92
N ILE A 9 5.72 -9.45 14.93
CA ILE A 9 5.67 -10.78 15.56
C ILE A 9 4.36 -11.54 15.32
N GLY A 10 3.40 -10.96 14.60
CA GLY A 10 2.11 -11.61 14.33
C GLY A 10 1.02 -11.17 15.28
N GLU A 11 -0.18 -10.87 14.76
CA GLU A 11 -1.33 -10.58 15.62
C GLU A 11 -1.63 -11.67 16.67
N PRO A 12 -1.55 -12.97 16.33
CA PRO A 12 -1.81 -14.04 17.29
C PRO A 12 -0.82 -14.06 18.47
N ASN A 13 0.42 -13.60 18.26
CA ASN A 13 1.48 -13.64 19.26
C ASN A 13 1.55 -12.38 20.13
N VAL A 14 0.71 -11.38 19.88
CA VAL A 14 0.67 -10.14 20.65
C VAL A 14 -0.50 -10.20 21.64
N THR A 15 -0.21 -9.90 22.90
CA THR A 15 -1.22 -9.75 23.97
C THR A 15 -1.31 -8.30 24.44
N THR A 16 -2.39 -7.96 25.15
CA THR A 16 -2.52 -6.63 25.79
C THR A 16 -1.42 -6.38 26.81
N THR A 17 -0.97 -7.41 27.53
CA THR A 17 0.18 -7.32 28.44
C THR A 17 1.46 -6.97 27.67
N THR A 18 1.76 -7.68 26.58
CA THR A 18 2.93 -7.41 25.73
C THR A 18 2.93 -5.97 25.21
N ILE A 19 1.76 -5.46 24.82
CA ILE A 19 1.61 -4.06 24.37
C ILE A 19 1.89 -3.08 25.52
N ALA A 20 1.37 -3.35 26.72
CA ALA A 20 1.58 -2.48 27.87
C ALA A 20 3.06 -2.44 28.30
N GLU A 21 3.73 -3.61 28.28
CA GLU A 21 5.16 -3.74 28.57
C GLU A 21 6.01 -2.96 27.56
N GLU A 22 5.78 -3.12 26.26
CA GLU A 22 6.50 -2.39 25.21
C GLU A 22 6.27 -0.88 25.28
N MET A 23 5.11 -0.44 25.77
CA MET A 23 4.79 0.98 25.97
C MET A 23 5.30 1.53 27.30
N GLU A 24 5.93 0.71 28.15
CA GLU A 24 6.37 1.07 29.50
C GLU A 24 5.24 1.66 30.37
N ILE A 25 4.01 1.17 30.20
CA ILE A 25 2.84 1.57 30.98
C ILE A 25 2.27 0.41 31.79
N SER A 26 1.46 0.73 32.82
CA SER A 26 0.74 -0.30 33.55
C SER A 26 -0.35 -0.93 32.66
N PRO A 27 -0.62 -2.25 32.80
CA PRO A 27 -1.74 -2.88 32.11
C PRO A 27 -3.07 -2.17 32.38
N GLY A 28 -3.27 -1.66 33.61
CA GLY A 28 -4.46 -0.89 33.99
C GLY A 28 -4.63 0.39 33.16
N ASN A 29 -3.55 1.07 32.80
CA ASN A 29 -3.60 2.25 31.93
C ASN A 29 -4.05 1.87 30.50
N LEU A 30 -3.57 0.73 29.98
CA LEU A 30 -4.02 0.21 28.69
C LEU A 30 -5.50 -0.17 28.74
N TYR A 31 -5.95 -0.87 29.79
CA TYR A 31 -7.35 -1.26 29.99
C TYR A 31 -8.32 -0.08 30.09
N TYR A 32 -7.85 1.08 30.55
CA TYR A 32 -8.65 2.31 30.57
C TYR A 32 -9.06 2.76 29.16
N HIS A 33 -8.18 2.55 28.17
CA HIS A 33 -8.41 2.94 26.78
C HIS A 33 -8.95 1.80 25.90
N PHE A 34 -8.53 0.56 26.16
CA PHE A 34 -8.86 -0.61 25.35
C PHE A 34 -9.18 -1.80 26.24
N ARG A 35 -10.40 -2.33 26.18
CA ARG A 35 -10.84 -3.40 27.09
C ARG A 35 -10.26 -4.75 26.71
N ASN A 36 -9.89 -4.93 25.44
CA ASN A 36 -9.34 -6.16 24.90
C ASN A 36 -8.47 -5.85 23.66
N LYS A 37 -7.85 -6.88 23.09
CA LYS A 37 -7.02 -6.77 21.89
C LYS A 37 -7.82 -6.33 20.65
N ASP A 38 -9.06 -6.76 20.52
CA ASP A 38 -9.92 -6.41 19.38
C ASP A 38 -10.26 -4.92 19.34
N ASP A 39 -10.41 -4.24 20.49
CA ASP A 39 -10.59 -2.79 20.54
C ASP A 39 -9.38 -2.04 19.94
N ILE A 40 -8.16 -2.53 20.20
CA ILE A 40 -6.92 -1.98 19.63
C ILE A 40 -6.91 -2.22 18.12
N ILE A 41 -7.25 -3.43 17.68
CA ILE A 41 -7.33 -3.78 16.25
C ILE A 41 -8.36 -2.92 15.54
N ASN A 42 -9.54 -2.71 16.12
CA ASN A 42 -10.59 -1.85 15.58
C ASN A 42 -10.12 -0.40 15.43
N SER A 43 -9.39 0.13 16.40
CA SER A 43 -8.81 1.48 16.34
C SER A 43 -7.75 1.61 15.22
N ILE A 44 -6.93 0.59 15.01
CA ILE A 44 -5.97 0.55 13.90
C ILE A 44 -6.70 0.42 12.57
N PHE A 45 -7.73 -0.44 12.50
CA PHE A 45 -8.52 -0.67 11.31
C PHE A 45 -9.28 0.59 10.88
N ALA A 46 -9.84 1.37 11.81
CA ALA A 46 -10.48 2.66 11.50
C ALA A 46 -9.50 3.66 10.86
N GLN A 47 -8.23 3.69 11.31
CA GLN A 47 -7.20 4.51 10.68
C GLN A 47 -6.82 4.01 9.29
N PHE A 48 -6.74 2.69 9.11
CA PHE A 48 -6.53 2.07 7.81
C PHE A 48 -7.67 2.40 6.84
N GLU A 49 -8.93 2.24 7.28
CA GLU A 49 -10.12 2.54 6.49
C GLU A 49 -10.14 3.99 6.01
N GLN A 50 -9.94 4.95 6.93
CA GLN A 50 -9.89 6.36 6.56
C GLN A 50 -8.79 6.66 5.53
N GLN A 51 -7.63 6.03 5.66
CA GLN A 51 -6.54 6.26 4.72
C GLN A 51 -6.82 5.60 3.37
N ILE A 52 -7.24 4.34 3.32
CA ILE A 52 -7.48 3.65 2.04
C ILE A 52 -8.58 4.33 1.24
N GLU A 53 -9.63 4.86 1.89
CA GLU A 53 -10.70 5.61 1.23
C GLU A 53 -10.24 6.92 0.59
N ARG A 54 -9.21 7.56 1.15
CA ARG A 54 -8.59 8.74 0.54
C ARG A 54 -7.69 8.37 -0.63
N ARG A 55 -7.01 7.22 -0.53
CA ARG A 55 -6.11 6.73 -1.58
C ARG A 55 -6.88 6.22 -2.81
N LEU A 56 -8.02 5.56 -2.62
CA LEU A 56 -8.87 5.03 -3.71
C LEU A 56 -9.69 6.13 -4.40
N ARG A 57 -9.03 7.19 -4.87
CA ARG A 57 -9.65 8.32 -5.58
C ARG A 57 -8.73 8.80 -6.69
N PHE A 58 -9.32 9.19 -7.82
CA PHE A 58 -8.57 9.85 -8.88
C PHE A 58 -8.29 11.31 -8.50
N PRO A 59 -7.22 11.92 -9.07
CA PRO A 59 -7.03 13.35 -8.98
C PRO A 59 -8.27 14.10 -9.49
N GLU A 60 -8.68 15.16 -8.77
CA GLU A 60 -9.86 15.95 -9.15
C GLU A 60 -9.53 16.98 -10.25
N ASP A 61 -8.25 17.36 -10.36
CA ASP A 61 -7.77 18.48 -11.19
C ASP A 61 -7.27 18.06 -12.58
N HIS A 62 -6.97 16.77 -12.78
CA HIS A 62 -6.53 16.25 -14.06
C HIS A 62 -6.87 14.77 -14.22
N ARG A 63 -6.84 14.29 -15.47
CA ARG A 63 -6.91 12.85 -15.76
C ARG A 63 -5.56 12.21 -15.45
N PRO A 64 -5.51 11.11 -14.67
CA PRO A 64 -4.25 10.46 -14.33
C PRO A 64 -3.63 9.83 -15.56
N THR A 65 -2.34 10.08 -15.75
CA THR A 65 -1.52 9.44 -16.77
C THR A 65 -1.13 8.03 -16.37
N ILE A 66 -0.68 7.22 -17.34
CA ILE A 66 -0.15 5.88 -17.08
C ILE A 66 1.07 5.92 -16.14
N ASP A 67 1.88 6.98 -16.21
CA ASP A 67 3.03 7.18 -15.34
C ASP A 67 2.62 7.45 -13.89
N GLU A 68 1.59 8.26 -13.68
CA GLU A 68 1.00 8.53 -12.37
C GLU A 68 0.31 7.30 -11.80
N THR A 69 -0.34 6.50 -12.66
CA THR A 69 -0.96 5.22 -12.30
C THR A 69 0.08 4.25 -11.74
N TRP A 70 1.27 4.20 -12.35
CA TRP A 70 2.36 3.38 -11.84
C TRP A 70 2.84 3.85 -10.46
N SER A 71 3.10 5.16 -10.33
CA SER A 71 3.53 5.74 -9.05
C SER A 71 2.47 5.54 -7.96
N TYR A 72 1.19 5.60 -8.33
CA TYR A 72 0.07 5.29 -7.44
C TYR A 72 0.09 3.85 -6.91
N LEU A 73 0.43 2.87 -7.74
CA LEU A 73 0.52 1.47 -7.27
C LEU A 73 1.65 1.26 -6.26
N GLN A 74 2.80 1.93 -6.45
CA GLN A 74 3.88 1.92 -5.45
C GLN A 74 3.43 2.61 -4.15
N TYR A 75 2.71 3.74 -4.27
CA TYR A 75 2.10 4.43 -3.14
C TYR A 75 1.09 3.56 -2.37
N MET A 76 0.31 2.74 -3.08
CA MET A 76 -0.60 1.76 -2.49
C MET A 76 0.14 0.55 -1.91
N ALA A 77 1.23 0.09 -2.53
CA ALA A 77 2.04 -1.01 -2.00
C ALA A 77 2.60 -0.64 -0.63
N ASP A 78 3.21 0.54 -0.48
CA ASP A 78 3.72 1.05 0.80
C ASP A 78 2.62 1.19 1.87
N PHE A 79 1.42 1.58 1.45
CA PHE A 79 0.25 1.58 2.35
C PHE A 79 -0.05 0.19 2.91
N MET A 80 -0.19 -0.79 2.00
CA MET A 80 -0.50 -2.17 2.36
C MET A 80 0.59 -2.76 3.24
N TRP A 81 1.84 -2.36 3.03
CA TRP A 81 2.98 -2.72 3.86
C TRP A 81 2.88 -2.20 5.30
N THR A 82 2.50 -0.92 5.45
CA THR A 82 2.33 -0.28 6.76
C THR A 82 1.31 -1.02 7.61
N TYR A 83 0.25 -1.53 6.99
CA TYR A 83 -0.84 -2.27 7.63
C TYR A 83 -0.82 -3.77 7.36
N ARG A 84 0.36 -4.33 7.03
CA ARG A 84 0.50 -5.71 6.53
C ARG A 84 -0.09 -6.81 7.41
N PHE A 85 -0.15 -6.61 8.73
CA PHE A 85 -0.78 -7.58 9.62
C PHE A 85 -2.27 -7.79 9.28
N LEU A 86 -3.00 -6.75 8.85
CA LEU A 86 -4.42 -6.86 8.46
C LEU A 86 -4.61 -7.80 7.27
N TYR A 87 -3.68 -7.77 6.31
CA TYR A 87 -3.71 -8.63 5.13
C TYR A 87 -3.24 -10.05 5.44
N ARG A 88 -2.20 -10.19 6.28
CA ARG A 88 -1.66 -11.50 6.68
C ARG A 88 -2.66 -12.30 7.50
N ASP A 89 -3.26 -11.67 8.50
CA ASP A 89 -4.12 -12.30 9.49
C ASP A 89 -5.61 -12.16 9.11
N LEU A 90 -5.90 -11.73 7.87
CA LEU A 90 -7.23 -11.32 7.40
C LEU A 90 -8.32 -12.34 7.69
N ASN A 91 -8.13 -13.60 7.30
CA ASN A 91 -9.18 -14.62 7.42
C ASN A 91 -9.63 -14.83 8.88
N ASP A 92 -8.68 -14.86 9.80
CA ASP A 92 -8.93 -15.05 11.23
C ASP A 92 -9.56 -13.79 11.83
N LEU A 93 -9.07 -12.60 11.46
CA LEU A 93 -9.66 -11.33 11.85
C LEU A 93 -11.13 -11.19 11.41
N LEU A 94 -11.44 -11.52 10.15
CA LEU A 94 -12.82 -11.46 9.63
C LEU A 94 -13.74 -12.46 10.32
N ALA A 95 -13.25 -13.66 10.64
CA ALA A 95 -14.05 -14.71 11.27
C ALA A 95 -14.54 -14.35 12.68
N ARG A 96 -13.75 -13.57 13.44
CA ARG A 96 -14.09 -13.18 14.83
C ARG A 96 -14.57 -11.74 15.00
N ASN A 97 -14.41 -10.88 14.00
CA ASN A 97 -14.71 -9.45 14.10
C ASN A 97 -15.64 -8.98 12.97
N ARG A 98 -16.94 -8.85 13.30
CA ARG A 98 -18.01 -8.48 12.37
C ARG A 98 -17.86 -7.08 11.77
N THR A 99 -17.26 -6.14 12.51
CA THR A 99 -16.99 -4.78 12.00
C THR A 99 -15.99 -4.87 10.86
N LEU A 100 -14.86 -5.57 11.08
CA LEU A 100 -13.86 -5.82 10.04
C LEU A 100 -14.47 -6.58 8.86
N GLU A 101 -15.26 -7.63 9.11
CA GLU A 101 -15.95 -8.40 8.06
C GLU A 101 -16.72 -7.50 7.09
N THR A 102 -17.55 -6.60 7.65
CA THR A 102 -18.43 -5.74 6.86
C THR A 102 -17.64 -4.66 6.11
N HIS A 103 -16.75 -3.98 6.80
CA HIS A 103 -16.02 -2.83 6.27
C HIS A 103 -14.94 -3.26 5.27
N PHE A 104 -14.22 -4.35 5.54
CA PHE A 104 -13.21 -4.86 4.61
C PHE A 104 -13.84 -5.29 3.28
N LYS A 105 -15.06 -5.87 3.30
CA LYS A 105 -15.82 -6.18 2.09
C LYS A 105 -16.14 -4.92 1.27
N GLN A 106 -16.48 -3.81 1.92
CA GLN A 106 -16.72 -2.52 1.25
C GLN A 106 -15.43 -1.98 0.62
N ILE A 107 -14.31 -2.10 1.33
CA ILE A 107 -12.98 -1.72 0.84
C ILE A 107 -12.61 -2.52 -0.41
N ILE A 108 -12.79 -3.85 -0.41
CA ILE A 108 -12.53 -4.68 -1.60
C ILE A 108 -13.45 -4.28 -2.76
N SER A 109 -14.73 -4.05 -2.49
CA SER A 109 -15.68 -3.59 -3.52
C SER A 109 -15.27 -2.25 -4.11
N HIS A 110 -14.72 -1.34 -3.29
CA HIS A 110 -14.20 -0.06 -3.75
C HIS A 110 -12.91 -0.23 -4.58
N LYS A 111 -12.00 -1.12 -4.19
CA LYS A 111 -10.80 -1.46 -4.98
C LYS A 111 -11.18 -1.97 -6.38
N VAL A 112 -12.19 -2.83 -6.48
CA VAL A 112 -12.67 -3.35 -7.77
C VAL A 112 -13.23 -2.21 -8.63
N ARG A 113 -14.10 -1.35 -8.09
CA ARG A 113 -14.63 -0.19 -8.82
C ARG A 113 -13.52 0.75 -9.29
N PHE A 114 -12.57 1.06 -8.41
CA PHE A 114 -11.44 1.92 -8.77
C PHE A 114 -10.59 1.33 -9.91
N ALA A 115 -10.31 0.02 -9.86
CA ALA A 115 -9.58 -0.66 -10.93
C ALA A 115 -10.36 -0.70 -12.25
N HIS A 116 -11.68 -0.88 -12.17
CA HIS A 116 -12.58 -0.81 -13.32
C HIS A 116 -12.53 0.57 -13.99
N ASP A 117 -12.74 1.64 -13.21
CA ASP A 117 -12.74 3.02 -13.71
C ASP A 117 -11.40 3.42 -14.33
N MET A 118 -10.30 2.89 -13.80
CA MET A 118 -8.97 3.06 -14.37
C MET A 118 -8.81 2.36 -15.73
N CYS A 119 -9.36 1.16 -15.89
CA CYS A 119 -9.36 0.48 -17.19
C CYS A 119 -10.20 1.25 -18.22
N GLU A 120 -11.38 1.75 -17.81
CA GLU A 120 -12.24 2.59 -18.66
C GLU A 120 -11.51 3.86 -19.13
N LEU A 121 -10.74 4.50 -18.24
CA LEU A 121 -9.92 5.64 -18.61
C LEU A 121 -8.88 5.28 -19.69
N LEU A 122 -8.15 4.18 -19.51
CA LEU A 122 -7.16 3.71 -20.48
C LEU A 122 -7.80 3.35 -21.83
N VAL A 123 -9.01 2.79 -21.83
CA VAL A 123 -9.77 2.54 -23.07
C VAL A 123 -10.16 3.85 -23.72
N SER A 124 -10.64 4.83 -22.96
CA SER A 124 -11.03 6.15 -23.47
C SER A 124 -9.87 6.91 -24.09
N ASP A 125 -8.64 6.69 -23.59
CA ASP A 125 -7.40 7.29 -24.10
C ASP A 125 -6.75 6.46 -25.22
N ALA A 126 -7.39 5.39 -25.69
CA ALA A 126 -6.89 4.45 -26.70
C ALA A 126 -5.57 3.73 -26.32
N GLU A 127 -5.27 3.69 -25.02
CA GLU A 127 -4.11 3.04 -24.41
C GLU A 127 -4.40 1.60 -23.98
N MET A 128 -5.67 1.19 -24.03
CA MET A 128 -6.13 -0.17 -23.78
C MET A 128 -7.27 -0.54 -24.75
N VAL A 129 -7.34 -1.81 -25.16
CA VAL A 129 -8.46 -2.36 -25.92
C VAL A 129 -8.97 -3.58 -25.18
N ALA A 130 -10.12 -3.42 -24.53
CA ALA A 130 -10.84 -4.48 -23.83
C ALA A 130 -12.35 -4.22 -23.92
N THR A 131 -13.13 -5.29 -23.90
CA THR A 131 -14.59 -5.24 -23.77
C THR A 131 -15.00 -4.95 -22.32
N PRO A 132 -16.21 -4.44 -22.07
CA PRO A 132 -16.70 -4.21 -20.70
C PRO A 132 -16.63 -5.47 -19.82
N ALA A 133 -16.96 -6.64 -20.36
CA ALA A 133 -16.87 -7.91 -19.64
C ALA A 133 -15.42 -8.29 -19.27
N GLU A 134 -14.45 -8.00 -20.15
CA GLU A 134 -13.03 -8.20 -19.82
C GLU A 134 -12.58 -7.25 -18.71
N ILE A 135 -13.03 -6.00 -18.73
CA ILE A 135 -12.71 -5.00 -17.68
C ILE A 135 -13.20 -5.47 -16.31
N GLU A 136 -14.41 -6.00 -16.20
CA GLU A 136 -14.95 -6.55 -14.92
C GLU A 136 -14.04 -7.66 -14.34
N VAL A 137 -13.58 -8.57 -15.20
CA VAL A 137 -12.69 -9.67 -14.81
C VAL A 137 -11.30 -9.16 -14.43
N ILE A 138 -10.74 -8.24 -15.22
CA ILE A 138 -9.44 -7.61 -14.97
C ILE A 138 -9.45 -6.89 -13.61
N ALA A 139 -10.45 -6.04 -13.37
CA ALA A 139 -10.59 -5.27 -12.14
C ALA A 139 -10.69 -6.17 -10.89
N THR A 140 -11.45 -7.26 -10.99
CA THR A 140 -11.56 -8.26 -9.92
C THR A 140 -10.21 -8.93 -9.66
N ASN A 141 -9.51 -9.38 -10.70
CA ASN A 141 -8.20 -10.02 -10.58
C ASN A 141 -7.16 -9.09 -9.94
N MET A 142 -7.16 -7.81 -10.31
CA MET A 142 -6.28 -6.80 -9.71
C MET A 142 -6.55 -6.63 -8.20
N ALA A 143 -7.83 -6.60 -7.80
CA ALA A 143 -8.21 -6.52 -6.39
C ALA A 143 -7.79 -7.78 -5.62
N VAL A 144 -7.94 -8.97 -6.21
CA VAL A 144 -7.51 -10.25 -5.60
C VAL A 144 -6.00 -10.29 -5.42
N ILE A 145 -5.22 -10.03 -6.47
CA ILE A 145 -3.75 -10.06 -6.43
C ILE A 145 -3.25 -9.07 -5.38
N SER A 146 -3.70 -7.81 -5.43
CA SER A 146 -3.25 -6.80 -4.47
C SER A 146 -3.64 -7.12 -3.02
N THR A 147 -4.71 -7.88 -2.79
CA THR A 147 -5.16 -8.24 -1.43
C THR A 147 -4.39 -9.44 -0.86
N TYR A 148 -4.10 -10.45 -1.69
CA TYR A 148 -3.49 -11.71 -1.23
C TYR A 148 -1.99 -11.84 -1.55
N TRP A 149 -1.37 -10.82 -2.14
CA TRP A 149 0.07 -10.84 -2.44
C TRP A 149 0.94 -11.09 -1.21
N LEU A 150 0.65 -10.41 -0.09
CA LEU A 150 1.41 -10.59 1.15
C LEU A 150 1.25 -12.01 1.73
N SER A 151 0.08 -12.63 1.56
CA SER A 151 -0.14 -14.03 1.94
C SER A 151 0.68 -14.98 1.07
N TYR A 152 0.74 -14.74 -0.24
CA TYR A 152 1.60 -15.49 -1.17
C TYR A 152 3.08 -15.34 -0.80
N GLN A 153 3.55 -14.12 -0.53
CA GLN A 153 4.95 -13.87 -0.13
C GLN A 153 5.30 -14.55 1.19
N TYR A 154 4.39 -14.54 2.17
CA TYR A 154 4.58 -15.25 3.42
C TYR A 154 4.82 -16.75 3.21
N VAL A 155 4.06 -17.38 2.30
CA VAL A 155 4.26 -18.80 1.94
C VAL A 155 5.62 -19.04 1.28
N MET A 156 6.06 -18.14 0.40
CA MET A 156 7.34 -18.26 -0.30
C MET A 156 8.54 -17.99 0.61
N HIS A 157 8.42 -17.07 1.57
CA HIS A 157 9.52 -16.54 2.37
C HIS A 157 9.17 -16.41 3.87
N PRO A 158 8.77 -17.50 4.55
CA PRO A 158 8.21 -17.43 5.90
C PRO A 158 9.20 -16.89 6.96
N ARG A 159 10.51 -16.91 6.68
CA ARG A 159 11.57 -16.47 7.60
C ARG A 159 12.17 -15.10 7.27
N LYS A 160 11.82 -14.50 6.13
CA LYS A 160 12.37 -13.21 5.68
C LYS A 160 11.35 -12.08 5.70
N TYR A 161 10.19 -12.32 6.29
CA TYR A 161 9.06 -11.39 6.24
C TYR A 161 9.32 -10.02 6.90
N ASN A 162 10.27 -9.90 7.82
CA ASN A 162 10.66 -8.62 8.44
C ASN A 162 11.98 -8.06 7.88
N ASP A 163 12.56 -8.69 6.86
CA ASP A 163 13.80 -8.25 6.24
C ASP A 163 13.53 -7.05 5.31
N GLN A 164 14.03 -5.87 5.69
CA GLN A 164 13.75 -4.61 5.00
C GLN A 164 14.10 -4.63 3.51
N ASP A 165 15.13 -5.38 3.11
CA ASP A 165 15.54 -5.46 1.71
C ASP A 165 14.64 -6.38 0.89
N ALA A 166 14.22 -7.51 1.48
CA ALA A 166 13.22 -8.39 0.87
C ALA A 166 11.88 -7.66 0.68
N ILE A 167 11.49 -6.88 1.68
CA ILE A 167 10.26 -6.08 1.69
C ILE A 167 10.22 -5.07 0.55
N ARG A 168 11.29 -4.29 0.36
CA ARG A 168 11.35 -3.28 -0.72
C ARG A 168 11.23 -3.94 -2.09
N GLU A 169 11.85 -5.10 -2.27
CA GLU A 169 11.69 -5.88 -3.49
C GLU A 169 10.25 -6.35 -3.67
N GLU A 170 9.63 -6.93 -2.63
CA GLU A 170 8.26 -7.46 -2.66
C GLU A 170 7.21 -6.40 -3.03
N LEU A 171 7.37 -5.17 -2.55
CA LEU A 171 6.48 -4.04 -2.86
C LEU A 171 6.60 -3.59 -4.32
N HIS A 172 7.80 -3.69 -4.89
CA HIS A 172 7.96 -3.44 -6.31
C HIS A 172 7.27 -4.54 -7.13
N GLN A 173 7.43 -5.80 -6.72
CA GLN A 173 6.87 -6.96 -7.42
C GLN A 173 5.34 -6.95 -7.47
N VAL A 174 4.64 -6.62 -6.37
CA VAL A 174 3.16 -6.62 -6.37
C VAL A 174 2.58 -5.71 -7.45
N SER A 175 3.17 -4.53 -7.65
CA SER A 175 2.70 -3.56 -8.63
C SER A 175 2.84 -4.10 -10.06
N MET A 176 3.95 -4.77 -10.37
CA MET A 176 4.15 -5.46 -11.65
C MET A 176 3.11 -6.56 -11.87
N HIS A 177 2.84 -7.39 -10.87
CA HIS A 177 1.87 -8.48 -10.97
C HIS A 177 0.42 -7.99 -11.09
N VAL A 178 0.08 -6.87 -10.45
CA VAL A 178 -1.25 -6.26 -10.62
C VAL A 178 -1.43 -5.75 -12.06
N ILE A 179 -0.42 -5.10 -12.64
CA ILE A 179 -0.49 -4.58 -14.02
C ILE A 179 -0.40 -5.68 -15.06
N SER A 180 0.30 -6.78 -14.80
CA SER A 180 0.46 -7.85 -15.78
C SER A 180 -0.87 -8.44 -16.27
N VAL A 181 -1.92 -8.35 -15.45
CA VAL A 181 -3.30 -8.73 -15.83
C VAL A 181 -3.83 -7.87 -16.98
N MET A 182 -3.46 -6.59 -17.04
CA MET A 182 -3.86 -5.67 -18.10
C MET A 182 -2.97 -5.79 -19.35
N ALA A 183 -1.74 -6.31 -19.22
CA ALA A 183 -0.72 -6.28 -20.27
C ALA A 183 -1.16 -6.80 -21.66
N PRO A 184 -1.99 -7.85 -21.80
CA PRO A 184 -2.50 -8.29 -23.09
C PRO A 184 -3.42 -7.26 -23.80
N TYR A 185 -4.06 -6.40 -23.02
CA TYR A 185 -5.04 -5.41 -23.48
C TYR A 185 -4.43 -4.03 -23.71
N LEU A 186 -3.28 -3.74 -23.09
CA LEU A 186 -2.57 -2.48 -23.27
C LEU A 186 -2.11 -2.28 -24.72
N ARG A 187 -2.15 -1.03 -25.18
CA ARG A 187 -1.67 -0.57 -26.49
C ARG A 187 -0.76 0.64 -26.31
N GLY A 188 -0.22 1.14 -27.42
CA GLY A 188 0.51 2.42 -27.44
C GLY A 188 1.61 2.53 -26.39
N ARG A 189 1.62 3.67 -25.70
CA ARG A 189 2.63 4.01 -24.69
C ARG A 189 2.53 3.11 -23.46
N SER A 190 1.32 2.74 -23.04
CA SER A 190 1.07 1.95 -21.85
C SER A 190 1.62 0.53 -21.99
N ARG A 191 1.52 -0.04 -23.20
CA ARG A 191 2.16 -1.32 -23.49
C ARG A 191 3.69 -1.23 -23.43
N GLN A 192 4.25 -0.19 -24.06
CA GLN A 192 5.69 0.02 -24.06
C GLN A 192 6.24 0.25 -22.63
N LEU A 193 5.54 1.03 -21.82
CA LEU A 193 5.90 1.26 -20.43
C LEU A 193 5.95 -0.06 -19.64
N PHE A 194 4.94 -0.92 -19.81
CA PHE A 194 4.94 -2.24 -19.18
C PHE A 194 6.13 -3.10 -19.63
N ASP A 195 6.42 -3.16 -20.93
CA ASP A 195 7.53 -3.95 -21.46
C ASP A 195 8.90 -3.41 -20.96
N ASP A 196 9.05 -2.09 -20.84
CA ASP A 196 10.26 -1.45 -20.31
C ASP A 196 10.45 -1.71 -18.80
N LEU A 197 9.34 -1.79 -18.04
CA LEU A 197 9.36 -2.14 -16.62
C LEU A 197 9.75 -3.60 -16.40
N VAL A 198 9.12 -4.53 -17.13
CA VAL A 198 9.41 -5.97 -17.00
C VAL A 198 10.83 -6.30 -17.46
N SER A 199 11.34 -5.61 -18.47
CA SER A 199 12.72 -5.77 -18.94
C SER A 199 13.78 -5.11 -18.06
N GLY A 200 13.38 -4.32 -17.05
CA GLY A 200 14.28 -3.60 -16.14
C GLY A 200 15.01 -2.42 -16.79
N LYS A 201 14.56 -1.95 -17.96
CA LYS A 201 15.12 -0.76 -18.63
C LYS A 201 14.79 0.53 -17.90
N LEU A 202 13.63 0.57 -17.25
CA LEU A 202 13.27 1.66 -16.36
C LEU A 202 13.78 1.38 -14.95
N PRO A 203 14.33 2.38 -14.24
CA PRO A 203 14.70 2.22 -12.84
C PRO A 203 13.46 1.84 -12.02
N LYS A 204 13.67 1.07 -10.95
CA LYS A 204 12.62 0.79 -9.97
C LYS A 204 12.10 2.13 -9.42
N ARG A 205 10.90 2.54 -9.84
CA ARG A 205 10.29 3.80 -9.36
C ARG A 205 10.06 3.72 -7.86
N GLN A 206 10.48 4.76 -7.15
CA GLN A 206 10.36 4.82 -5.70
C GLN A 206 9.09 5.55 -5.30
N PHE A 207 8.59 5.23 -4.11
CA PHE A 207 7.40 5.84 -3.49
C PHE A 207 7.41 7.38 -3.51
N THR A 208 8.59 8.00 -3.39
CA THR A 208 8.78 9.46 -3.37
C THR A 208 8.33 10.17 -4.64
N ASP A 209 8.13 9.42 -5.72
CA ASP A 209 7.78 9.97 -7.03
C ASP A 209 6.25 10.18 -7.19
N TYR A 210 5.44 9.71 -6.23
CA TYR A 210 3.99 9.95 -6.22
C TYR A 210 3.64 11.17 -5.37
N LEU A 211 3.06 12.19 -6.00
CA LEU A 211 2.42 13.29 -5.29
C LEU A 211 0.94 12.90 -5.10
N PRO A 212 0.49 12.64 -3.86
CA PRO A 212 -0.94 12.40 -3.63
C PRO A 212 -1.74 13.64 -4.06
N PRO A 213 -3.02 13.48 -4.46
CA PRO A 213 -3.91 14.60 -4.72
C PRO A 213 -3.83 15.59 -3.56
N ARG A 214 -3.88 16.90 -3.87
CA ARG A 214 -3.83 17.95 -2.84
C ARG A 214 -5.04 17.81 -1.92
N ASP A 215 -4.89 17.13 -0.79
CA ASP A 215 -5.72 17.40 0.37
C ASP A 215 -5.49 18.88 0.71
N GLY A 216 -6.54 19.70 0.74
CA GLY A 216 -6.50 21.16 0.95
C GLY A 216 -5.90 21.65 2.28
N SER A 217 -4.99 20.89 2.88
CA SER A 217 -4.21 21.18 4.06
C SER A 217 -3.02 22.11 3.72
N PRO A 218 -2.74 23.16 4.51
CA PRO A 218 -1.60 24.02 4.27
C PRO A 218 -0.28 23.26 4.46
N ARG A 219 0.71 23.51 3.58
CA ARG A 219 2.08 22.96 3.70
C ARG A 219 2.68 23.28 5.07
N PRO A 220 3.36 22.35 5.75
CA PRO A 220 4.32 22.71 6.78
C PRO A 220 5.45 23.53 6.12
N ALA A 221 5.83 24.65 6.73
CA ALA A 221 6.87 25.52 6.21
C ALA A 221 8.21 24.77 6.02
N ASP A 222 8.83 24.97 4.85
CA ASP A 222 10.14 24.40 4.52
C ASP A 222 11.16 24.80 5.59
N SER A 223 11.72 23.81 6.28
CA SER A 223 12.91 24.00 7.11
C SER A 223 14.13 24.17 6.20
N PRO A 224 15.02 25.15 6.45
CA PRO A 224 16.10 25.48 5.54
C PRO A 224 17.13 24.35 5.45
N VAL A 225 17.53 24.04 4.22
CA VAL A 225 18.61 23.11 3.86
C VAL A 225 19.93 23.60 4.45
N THR A 226 20.51 22.83 5.36
CA THR A 226 21.87 23.05 5.88
C THR A 226 22.87 22.70 4.78
N VAL A 227 23.45 23.70 4.13
CA VAL A 227 24.56 23.52 3.19
C VAL A 227 25.81 23.14 4.00
N GLY A 228 26.29 21.90 3.80
CA GLY A 228 27.52 21.41 4.38
C GLY A 228 28.73 22.21 3.89
N GLN A 229 29.51 22.73 4.83
CA GLN A 229 30.80 23.39 4.58
C GLN A 229 31.83 22.37 4.06
N ALA A 230 32.48 22.71 2.94
CA ALA A 230 33.64 21.98 2.43
C ALA A 230 34.89 22.24 3.29
N PRO A 231 35.79 21.27 3.47
CA PRO A 231 36.99 21.46 4.28
C PRO A 231 38.03 22.30 3.53
N ALA A 232 38.66 23.22 4.27
CA ALA A 232 39.72 24.11 3.81
C ALA A 232 40.97 23.31 3.42
N LYS A 233 41.54 23.63 2.25
CA LYS A 233 42.89 23.24 1.86
C LYS A 233 43.88 24.12 2.63
N ASP A 234 44.63 23.53 3.55
CA ASP A 234 45.84 24.15 4.07
C ASP A 234 46.96 24.06 3.02
N SER A 235 47.58 25.20 2.76
CA SER A 235 48.78 25.36 1.95
C SER A 235 49.79 26.17 2.75
N LYS A 236 51.07 25.76 2.66
CA LYS A 236 52.33 26.31 3.24
C LYS A 236 52.74 25.59 4.53
N GLN A 237 53.95 25.03 4.65
CA GLN A 237 55.24 25.32 4.00
C GLN A 237 55.93 24.06 3.49
#